data_AF-A0AAP5I1U2-F1
#
_entry.id   AF-A0AAP5I1U2-F1
#
_cell.length_a   1.000
_cell.length_b   1.000
_cell.length_c   1.000
_cell.angle_alpha   90.00
_cell.angle_beta   90.00
_cell.angle_gamma   90.00
#
_symmetry.space_group_name_H-M   'P 1'
#
loop_
_entity.id
_entity.type
_entity.pdbx_description
1 polymer ?
#
loop_
_entity_poly.entity_id
_entity_poly.type
_entity_poly.pdbx_seq_one_letter_code
_entity_poly.pdbx_strand_id
1 'polypeptide(L)'
;MQHLSKLLETDNSNLALVLRWGLYGLQAQLQHALKTASADPGSFACQELLKELDILLEQTSFVSQTTTISTEDDSSWEDVFEPVTEGELQLKHIAEAMLADRELSSYIGDYQFYSTNDNDLWNEMQRLLLRVPEKLANSWRSHSLTEAIKLGTTETEQALCLPFTRNECLYPSLTGKVRATGLSLSNRVDFDPRLMVKTKSGELGFLAGVVSVCLHFLEIDPSLHHALKSVERFGVRSVNLEPEKSKLITALIERFRRVQATAENTDPLTALRARLDLDEAIHSLVYLPTCDRYSWWGKLQLEARRTLDSAVERARQAGYQVQIRPLWGTYADIFNWSKDDLQLDIGGVRGEVSACLRVYAKINDEVLPGRVLFRSS
;
A
#
# COMPACT_ATOMS: atom_id res chain seq x y z
N MET A 1 1.90 -26.06 27.77
CA MET A 1 1.89 -25.40 26.45
C MET A 1 2.63 -26.18 25.33
N GLN A 2 3.03 -27.45 25.51
CA GLN A 2 3.95 -28.13 24.59
C GLN A 2 3.47 -28.21 23.11
N HIS A 3 2.17 -28.43 22.87
CA HIS A 3 1.63 -28.50 21.51
C HIS A 3 1.53 -27.13 20.83
N LEU A 4 1.40 -26.05 21.60
CA LEU A 4 1.38 -24.68 21.08
C LEU A 4 2.79 -24.27 20.62
N SER A 5 3.82 -24.54 21.45
CA SER A 5 5.23 -24.31 21.08
C SER A 5 5.59 -25.06 19.79
N LYS A 6 5.27 -26.36 19.74
CA LYS A 6 5.55 -27.20 18.57
C LYS A 6 4.87 -26.70 17.29
N LEU A 7 3.65 -26.18 17.39
CA LEU A 7 2.95 -25.61 16.23
C LEU A 7 3.56 -24.27 15.82
N LEU A 8 3.95 -23.42 16.78
CA LEU A 8 4.60 -22.13 16.49
C LEU A 8 5.98 -22.28 15.85
N GLU A 9 6.73 -23.31 16.24
CA GLU A 9 8.04 -23.68 15.67
C GLU A 9 7.95 -24.31 14.27
N THR A 10 6.74 -24.55 13.74
CA THR A 10 6.58 -25.14 12.40
C THR A 10 6.73 -24.07 11.32
N ASP A 11 7.87 -24.09 10.62
CA ASP A 11 8.15 -23.18 9.49
C ASP A 11 7.09 -23.25 8.39
N ASN A 12 6.77 -22.08 7.80
CA ASN A 12 5.83 -21.92 6.68
C ASN A 12 4.41 -22.50 6.91
N SER A 13 3.97 -22.60 8.16
CA SER A 13 2.62 -23.04 8.50
C SER A 13 1.65 -21.86 8.67
N ASN A 14 0.62 -21.81 7.81
CA ASN A 14 -0.48 -20.85 7.98
C ASN A 14 -1.20 -21.05 9.33
N LEU A 15 -1.24 -22.26 9.86
CA LEU A 15 -1.80 -22.54 11.19
C LEU A 15 -0.93 -21.99 12.32
N ALA A 16 0.39 -21.98 12.14
CA ALA A 16 1.32 -21.34 13.07
C ALA A 16 1.16 -19.81 13.05
N LEU A 17 0.99 -19.22 11.86
CA LEU A 17 0.72 -17.77 11.72
C LEU A 17 -0.61 -17.36 12.37
N VAL A 18 -1.69 -18.10 12.10
CA VAL A 18 -3.00 -17.86 12.73
C VAL A 18 -2.91 -17.98 14.25
N LEU A 19 -2.21 -19.01 14.75
CA LEU A 19 -2.01 -19.18 16.19
C LEU A 19 -1.21 -18.00 16.79
N ARG A 20 -0.15 -17.56 16.12
CA ARG A 20 0.69 -16.45 16.55
C ARG A 20 -0.11 -15.15 16.67
N TRP A 21 -0.93 -14.83 15.66
CA TRP A 21 -1.81 -13.66 15.72
C TRP A 21 -2.88 -13.77 16.80
N GLY A 22 -3.45 -14.97 16.99
CA GLY A 22 -4.40 -15.23 18.08
C GLY A 22 -3.79 -14.97 19.45
N LEU A 23 -2.55 -15.38 19.68
CA LEU A 23 -1.83 -15.19 20.93
C LEU A 23 -1.43 -13.72 21.17
N TYR A 24 -0.98 -12.99 20.14
CA TYR A 24 -0.75 -11.55 20.23
C TYR A 24 -2.05 -10.78 20.54
N GLY A 25 -3.17 -11.18 19.94
CA GLY A 25 -4.48 -10.59 20.23
C GLY A 25 -4.93 -10.84 21.67
N LEU A 26 -4.75 -12.06 22.17
CA LEU A 26 -5.06 -12.42 23.56
C LEU A 26 -4.18 -11.64 24.55
N GLN A 27 -2.88 -11.50 24.26
CA GLN A 27 -1.95 -10.73 25.06
C GLN A 27 -2.40 -9.26 25.19
N ALA A 28 -2.72 -8.61 24.07
CA ALA A 28 -3.17 -7.23 24.07
C ALA A 28 -4.48 -7.03 24.87
N GLN A 29 -5.41 -7.99 24.76
CA GLN A 29 -6.66 -7.97 25.52
C GLN A 29 -6.42 -8.13 27.03
N LEU A 30 -5.54 -9.04 27.44
CA LEU A 30 -5.19 -9.25 28.84
C LEU A 30 -4.44 -8.06 29.44
N GLN A 31 -3.51 -7.46 28.70
CA GLN A 31 -2.83 -6.23 29.12
C GLN A 31 -3.80 -5.06 29.30
N HIS A 32 -4.77 -4.91 28.40
CA HIS A 32 -5.82 -3.90 28.53
C HIS A 32 -6.73 -4.16 29.74
N ALA A 33 -7.16 -5.41 29.94
CA ALA A 33 -7.97 -5.81 31.08
C ALA A 33 -7.26 -5.59 32.43
N LEU A 34 -5.95 -5.84 32.49
CA LEU A 34 -5.14 -5.61 33.69
C LEU A 34 -5.02 -4.11 34.03
N LYS A 35 -5.00 -3.24 33.00
CA LYS A 35 -4.98 -1.78 33.19
C LYS A 35 -6.32 -1.25 33.70
N THR A 36 -7.44 -1.86 33.32
CA THR A 36 -8.79 -1.40 33.70
C THR A 36 -9.30 -2.04 34.99
N ALA A 37 -8.81 -3.23 35.37
CA ALA A 37 -9.25 -3.97 36.55
C ALA A 37 -8.06 -4.32 37.47
N SER A 38 -7.27 -3.32 37.85
CA SER A 38 -6.03 -3.51 38.65
C SER A 38 -6.24 -4.05 40.06
N ALA A 39 -7.47 -3.95 40.60
CA ALA A 39 -7.85 -4.49 41.91
C ALA A 39 -8.55 -5.87 41.82
N ASP A 40 -8.59 -6.48 40.64
CA ASP A 40 -9.20 -7.80 40.45
C ASP A 40 -8.38 -8.90 41.17
N PRO A 41 -9.01 -9.84 41.90
CA PRO A 41 -8.31 -10.94 42.56
C PRO A 41 -7.47 -11.81 41.62
N GLY A 42 -7.82 -11.85 40.33
CA GLY A 42 -7.11 -12.57 39.27
C GLY A 42 -5.96 -11.79 38.62
N SER A 43 -5.69 -10.55 39.03
CA SER A 43 -4.63 -9.70 38.45
C SER A 43 -3.25 -10.34 38.50
N PHE A 44 -2.90 -11.01 39.59
CA PHE A 44 -1.63 -11.73 39.73
C PHE A 44 -1.52 -12.92 38.75
N ALA A 45 -2.58 -13.72 38.64
CA ALA A 45 -2.62 -14.83 37.69
C ALA A 45 -2.57 -14.35 36.23
N CYS A 46 -3.20 -13.21 35.94
CA CYS A 46 -3.15 -12.57 34.62
C CYS A 46 -1.73 -12.06 34.28
N GLN A 47 -0.98 -11.53 35.24
CA GLN A 47 0.42 -11.13 35.05
C GLN A 47 1.33 -12.31 34.76
N GLU A 48 1.16 -13.43 35.48
CA GLU A 48 1.94 -14.64 35.21
C GLU A 48 1.59 -15.26 33.85
N LEU A 49 0.31 -15.26 33.47
CA LEU A 49 -0.12 -15.70 32.14
C LEU A 49 0.47 -14.83 31.01
N LEU A 50 0.59 -13.52 31.22
CA LEU A 50 1.24 -12.62 30.25
C LEU A 50 2.72 -12.97 30.06
N LYS A 51 3.44 -13.27 31.15
CA LYS A 51 4.84 -13.71 31.08
C LYS A 51 4.99 -15.04 30.35
N GLU A 52 4.08 -15.99 30.58
CA GLU A 52 4.08 -17.27 29.85
C GLU A 52 3.85 -17.07 28.34
N LEU A 53 2.98 -16.13 27.97
CA LEU A 53 2.73 -15.77 26.57
C LEU A 53 3.94 -15.09 25.93
N ASP A 54 4.62 -14.19 26.65
CA ASP A 54 5.84 -13.53 26.19
C ASP A 54 6.93 -14.54 25.87
N ILE A 55 7.23 -15.46 26.80
CA ILE A 55 8.25 -16.51 26.60
C ILE A 55 7.91 -17.37 25.38
N LEU A 56 6.63 -17.74 25.21
CA LEU A 56 6.18 -18.60 24.13
C LEU A 56 6.23 -17.91 22.76
N LEU A 57 6.10 -16.59 22.72
CA LEU A 57 6.22 -15.78 21.51
C LEU A 57 7.69 -15.41 21.19
N GLU A 58 8.53 -15.21 22.21
CA GLU A 58 9.97 -14.90 22.05
C GLU A 58 10.81 -16.11 21.63
N GLN A 59 10.49 -17.32 22.12
CA GLN A 59 11.22 -18.55 21.77
C GLN A 59 11.15 -18.90 20.28
N THR A 60 10.24 -18.30 19.51
CA THR A 60 10.09 -18.54 18.07
C THR A 60 10.82 -17.53 17.18
N SER A 61 11.48 -16.51 17.76
CA SER A 61 12.20 -15.46 17.02
C SER A 61 13.66 -15.81 16.68
N PHE A 62 14.15 -17.00 17.06
CA PHE A 62 15.51 -17.46 16.76
C PHE A 62 15.56 -18.54 15.68
N VAL A 63 15.29 -18.18 14.42
CA VAL A 63 15.81 -18.92 13.25
C VAL A 63 16.32 -17.91 12.22
N SER A 64 17.39 -17.20 12.57
CA SER A 64 18.39 -16.77 11.59
C SER A 64 19.49 -17.83 11.61
N GLN A 65 19.62 -18.56 10.51
CA GLN A 65 20.59 -19.63 10.32
C GLN A 65 22.01 -19.08 10.40
N THR A 66 22.69 -19.29 11.53
CA THR A 66 24.15 -19.24 11.60
C THR A 66 24.69 -20.55 11.04
N THR A 67 25.12 -20.52 9.79
CA THR A 67 25.95 -21.59 9.22
C THR A 67 27.29 -21.59 9.94
N THR A 68 27.51 -22.61 10.77
CA THR A 68 28.81 -22.98 11.33
C THR A 68 29.82 -23.16 10.19
N ILE A 69 30.76 -22.21 10.09
CA ILE A 69 32.05 -22.44 9.44
C ILE A 69 33.05 -22.61 10.58
N SER A 70 33.57 -23.82 10.66
CA SER A 70 34.77 -24.19 11.40
C SER A 70 35.98 -23.41 10.87
N THR A 71 36.64 -22.64 11.75
CA THR A 71 38.07 -22.34 11.63
C THR A 71 38.69 -22.38 13.01
N GLU A 72 39.77 -23.17 13.08
CA GLU A 72 40.64 -23.42 14.21
C GLU A 72 41.36 -22.14 14.68
N ASP A 73 41.71 -22.13 15.97
CA ASP A 73 42.80 -21.39 16.65
C ASP A 73 43.13 -19.96 16.19
N ASP A 74 42.80 -18.96 17.02
CA ASP A 74 43.83 -18.40 17.93
C ASP A 74 43.23 -17.44 18.98
N SER A 75 43.44 -17.79 20.25
CA SER A 75 43.73 -16.97 21.42
C SER A 75 43.63 -15.42 21.35
N SER A 76 42.61 -14.80 21.96
CA SER A 76 42.79 -13.71 22.95
C SER A 76 41.48 -13.36 23.68
N TRP A 77 41.43 -13.64 24.97
CA TRP A 77 40.34 -13.28 25.88
C TRP A 77 40.53 -11.86 26.43
N GLU A 78 40.12 -10.82 25.70
CA GLU A 78 40.04 -9.44 26.22
C GLU A 78 39.18 -8.59 25.27
N ASP A 79 37.86 -8.54 25.51
CA ASP A 79 37.08 -7.31 25.75
C ASP A 79 35.58 -7.68 25.83
N VAL A 80 35.16 -8.17 26.99
CA VAL A 80 33.77 -8.53 27.29
C VAL A 80 33.22 -7.40 28.15
N PHE A 81 32.84 -6.26 27.59
CA PHE A 81 31.87 -5.28 28.14
C PHE A 81 31.66 -4.05 27.21
N GLU A 82 31.59 -4.24 25.89
CA GLU A 82 30.88 -3.25 25.06
C GLU A 82 29.38 -3.60 25.05
N PRO A 83 28.47 -2.67 25.36
CA PRO A 83 27.04 -2.92 25.20
C PRO A 83 26.78 -3.15 23.71
N VAL A 84 26.16 -4.28 23.36
CA VAL A 84 25.64 -4.53 22.02
C VAL A 84 24.62 -3.43 21.71
N THR A 85 25.05 -2.38 21.01
CA THR A 85 24.11 -1.42 20.41
C THR A 85 23.19 -2.22 19.52
N GLU A 86 21.88 -2.18 19.79
CA GLU A 86 20.86 -2.50 18.80
C GLU A 86 21.30 -1.82 17.49
N GLY A 87 21.71 -2.62 16.51
CA GLY A 87 22.51 -2.13 15.39
C GLY A 87 21.81 -0.97 14.68
N GLU A 88 22.45 0.20 14.63
CA GLU A 88 21.91 1.34 13.89
C GLU A 88 21.66 0.93 12.43
N LEU A 89 20.47 1.24 11.92
CA LEU A 89 20.09 0.98 10.53
C LEU A 89 21.09 1.65 9.59
N GLN A 90 21.73 0.87 8.70
CA GLN A 90 22.75 1.38 7.81
C GLN A 90 22.19 2.46 6.87
N LEU A 91 20.90 2.36 6.52
CA LEU A 91 20.21 3.30 5.65
C LEU A 91 19.59 4.50 6.38
N LYS A 92 19.72 4.60 7.71
CA LYS A 92 19.09 5.66 8.52
C LYS A 92 19.46 7.06 8.02
N HIS A 93 20.73 7.30 7.73
CA HIS A 93 21.22 8.60 7.25
C HIS A 93 20.59 9.03 5.92
N ILE A 94 20.27 8.08 5.03
CA ILE A 94 19.58 8.36 3.76
C ILE A 94 18.13 8.77 4.05
N ALA A 95 17.46 8.04 4.93
CA ALA A 95 16.10 8.35 5.36
C ALA A 95 16.01 9.74 6.02
N GLU A 96 16.96 10.06 6.91
CA GLU A 96 17.06 11.39 7.53
C GLU A 96 17.32 12.51 6.51
N ALA A 97 18.19 12.25 5.52
CA ALA A 97 18.44 13.20 4.43
C ALA A 97 17.18 13.44 3.59
N MET A 98 16.38 12.40 3.32
CA MET A 98 15.09 12.52 2.63
C MET A 98 14.11 13.38 3.44
N LEU A 99 13.98 13.15 4.75
CA LEU A 99 13.09 13.94 5.61
C LEU A 99 13.53 15.41 5.75
N ALA A 100 14.83 15.68 5.69
CA ALA A 100 15.39 17.03 5.73
C ALA A 100 15.22 17.81 4.41
N ASP A 101 14.87 17.14 3.31
CA ASP A 101 14.75 17.77 2.00
C ASP A 101 13.47 18.62 1.88
N ARG A 102 13.67 19.91 1.61
CA ARG A 102 12.57 20.88 1.52
C ARG A 102 11.66 20.65 0.32
N GLU A 103 12.19 20.15 -0.79
CA GLU A 103 11.38 19.87 -1.98
C GLU A 103 10.52 18.63 -1.73
N LEU A 104 11.10 17.56 -1.19
CA LEU A 104 10.40 16.32 -0.88
C LEU A 104 9.34 16.51 0.22
N SER A 105 9.68 17.20 1.31
CA SER A 105 8.75 17.50 2.41
C SER A 105 7.48 18.24 1.96
N SER A 106 7.55 19.04 0.88
CA SER A 106 6.38 19.71 0.31
C SER A 106 5.33 18.74 -0.26
N TYR A 107 5.73 17.52 -0.63
CA TYR A 107 4.84 16.48 -1.16
C TYR A 107 4.42 15.46 -0.09
N ILE A 108 5.33 15.10 0.83
CA ILE A 108 5.09 14.02 1.79
C ILE A 108 4.54 14.51 3.14
N GLY A 109 4.63 15.82 3.42
CA GLY A 109 4.18 16.41 4.69
C GLY A 109 5.06 15.97 5.87
N ASP A 110 4.46 15.86 7.05
CA ASP A 110 5.12 15.46 8.30
C ASP A 110 5.32 13.92 8.38
N TYR A 111 5.82 13.32 7.31
CA TYR A 111 6.04 11.88 7.23
C TYR A 111 7.16 11.43 8.18
N GLN A 112 7.00 10.25 8.75
CA GLN A 112 8.02 9.60 9.59
C GLN A 112 8.19 8.16 9.14
N PHE A 113 9.46 7.74 9.02
CA PHE A 113 9.78 6.34 8.77
C PHE A 113 9.54 5.51 10.04
N TYR A 114 8.90 4.36 9.89
CA TYR A 114 8.60 3.45 11.02
C TYR A 114 9.28 2.08 10.89
N SER A 115 10.03 1.85 9.81
CA SER A 115 10.78 0.60 9.60
C SER A 115 11.87 0.38 10.66
N THR A 116 12.00 -0.88 11.10
CA THR A 116 12.95 -1.31 12.13
C THR A 116 14.14 -2.10 11.58
N ASN A 117 14.22 -2.30 10.26
CA ASN A 117 15.32 -2.97 9.57
C ASN A 117 15.58 -2.31 8.20
N ASP A 118 16.78 -2.51 7.65
CA ASP A 118 17.20 -1.85 6.41
C ASP A 118 16.41 -2.32 5.17
N ASN A 119 15.93 -3.58 5.13
CA ASN A 119 15.10 -4.07 4.02
C ASN A 119 13.79 -3.27 3.94
N ASP A 120 13.10 -3.16 5.08
CA ASP A 120 11.82 -2.48 5.16
C ASP A 120 12.01 -0.98 4.97
N LEU A 121 13.08 -0.40 5.53
CA LEU A 121 13.40 1.02 5.37
C LEU A 121 13.69 1.37 3.91
N TRP A 122 14.46 0.54 3.19
CA TRP A 122 14.66 0.70 1.75
C TRP A 122 13.31 0.72 1.02
N ASN A 123 12.48 -0.29 1.25
CA ASN A 123 11.21 -0.42 0.56
C ASN A 123 10.23 0.71 0.91
N GLU A 124 10.24 1.18 2.15
CA GLU A 124 9.44 2.32 2.61
C GLU A 124 9.88 3.63 1.93
N MET A 125 11.18 3.91 1.88
CA MET A 125 11.73 5.04 1.12
C MET A 125 11.33 4.97 -0.35
N GLN A 126 11.48 3.80 -0.98
CA GLN A 126 11.16 3.64 -2.39
C GLN A 126 9.65 3.78 -2.70
N ARG A 127 8.78 3.25 -1.83
CA ARG A 127 7.32 3.44 -1.94
C ARG A 127 6.90 4.88 -1.74
N LEU A 128 7.53 5.60 -0.80
CA LEU A 128 7.31 7.03 -0.62
C LEU A 128 7.60 7.80 -1.92
N LEU A 129 8.69 7.45 -2.62
CA LEU A 129 9.06 8.05 -3.91
C LEU A 129 8.08 7.74 -5.05
N LEU A 130 7.19 6.74 -4.94
CA LEU A 130 6.13 6.51 -5.93
C LEU A 130 5.02 7.58 -5.88
N ARG A 131 4.98 8.39 -4.82
CA ARG A 131 3.95 9.39 -4.53
C ARG A 131 4.33 10.81 -4.94
N VAL A 132 5.60 11.03 -5.29
CA VAL A 132 6.15 12.36 -5.62
C VAL A 132 6.47 12.47 -7.12
N PRO A 133 6.62 13.68 -7.69
CA PRO A 133 6.88 13.84 -9.12
C PRO A 133 8.08 13.02 -9.57
N GLU A 134 7.97 12.32 -10.71
CA GLU A 134 8.99 11.37 -11.16
C GLU A 134 10.40 11.96 -11.27
N LYS A 135 10.53 13.25 -11.63
CA LYS A 135 11.84 13.91 -11.70
C LYS A 135 12.52 13.93 -10.32
N LEU A 136 11.78 14.31 -9.29
CA LEU A 136 12.26 14.33 -7.90
C LEU A 136 12.50 12.90 -7.41
N ALA A 137 11.56 11.99 -7.70
CA ALA A 137 11.70 10.58 -7.35
C ALA A 137 12.98 9.97 -7.93
N ASN A 138 13.25 10.18 -9.22
CA ASN A 138 14.43 9.63 -9.88
C ASN A 138 15.73 10.21 -9.31
N SER A 139 15.76 11.53 -9.02
CA SER A 139 16.91 12.16 -8.36
C SER A 139 17.21 11.48 -7.01
N TRP A 140 16.18 11.27 -6.19
CA TRP A 140 16.32 10.60 -4.90
C TRP A 140 16.69 9.12 -5.05
N ARG A 141 16.07 8.38 -5.97
CA ARG A 141 16.44 6.97 -6.22
C ARG A 141 17.90 6.82 -6.60
N SER A 142 18.39 7.66 -7.52
CA SER A 142 19.80 7.66 -7.93
C SER A 142 20.73 8.03 -6.78
N HIS A 143 20.37 9.02 -5.97
CA HIS A 143 21.14 9.41 -4.80
C HIS A 143 21.18 8.30 -3.75
N SER A 144 20.02 7.79 -3.33
CA SER A 144 19.90 6.70 -2.35
C SER A 144 20.63 5.44 -2.80
N LEU A 145 20.59 5.09 -4.09
CA LEU A 145 21.34 3.96 -4.64
C LEU A 145 22.86 4.22 -4.60
N THR A 146 23.30 5.43 -4.93
CA THR A 146 24.72 5.81 -4.85
C THR A 146 25.25 5.71 -3.43
N GLU A 147 24.50 6.21 -2.45
CA GLU A 147 24.87 6.10 -1.04
C GLU A 147 24.85 4.64 -0.57
N ALA A 148 23.82 3.86 -0.94
CA ALA A 148 23.78 2.44 -0.64
C ALA A 148 24.99 1.68 -1.21
N ILE A 149 25.42 1.99 -2.44
CA ILE A 149 26.60 1.35 -3.06
C ILE A 149 27.87 1.66 -2.26
N LYS A 150 28.04 2.91 -1.76
CA LYS A 150 29.17 3.27 -0.89
C LYS A 150 29.22 2.46 0.41
N LEU A 151 28.09 1.98 0.90
CA LEU A 151 28.02 1.09 2.06
C LEU A 151 28.45 -0.35 1.73
N GLY A 152 28.76 -0.67 0.48
CA GLY A 152 29.10 -2.03 0.03
C GLY A 152 27.88 -2.85 -0.36
N THR A 153 26.84 -2.20 -0.89
CA THR A 153 25.68 -2.87 -1.50
C THR A 153 25.81 -2.88 -3.02
N THR A 154 25.10 -3.80 -3.65
CA THR A 154 25.01 -3.92 -5.10
C THR A 154 23.55 -4.09 -5.53
N GLU A 155 23.20 -3.41 -6.62
CA GLU A 155 21.89 -3.56 -7.27
C GLU A 155 21.74 -4.98 -7.85
N THR A 156 20.54 -5.55 -7.73
CA THR A 156 20.18 -6.79 -8.42
C THR A 156 18.84 -6.67 -9.12
N GLU A 157 18.71 -7.37 -10.25
CA GLU A 157 17.47 -7.46 -11.03
C GLU A 157 16.42 -8.38 -10.38
N GLN A 158 16.78 -9.08 -9.29
CA GLN A 158 15.89 -9.98 -8.56
C GLN A 158 14.88 -9.20 -7.70
N ALA A 159 13.88 -8.61 -8.34
CA ALA A 159 12.79 -7.89 -7.69
C ALA A 159 11.53 -8.77 -7.54
N LEU A 160 10.72 -8.46 -6.53
CA LEU A 160 9.36 -8.96 -6.45
C LEU A 160 8.59 -8.48 -7.69
N CYS A 161 7.96 -9.41 -8.41
CA CYS A 161 7.26 -9.12 -9.66
C CYS A 161 5.74 -9.08 -9.44
N LEU A 162 5.12 -7.94 -9.74
CA LEU A 162 3.67 -7.76 -9.74
C LEU A 162 3.09 -8.03 -11.12
N PRO A 163 1.93 -8.68 -11.22
CA PRO A 163 1.31 -8.95 -12.51
C PRO A 163 0.79 -7.66 -13.15
N PHE A 164 1.22 -7.39 -14.38
CA PHE A 164 0.81 -6.22 -15.15
C PHE A 164 0.90 -6.48 -16.66
N THR A 165 0.52 -5.53 -17.52
CA THR A 165 0.59 -5.70 -18.98
C THR A 165 1.95 -5.36 -19.59
N ARG A 166 2.83 -4.71 -18.83
CA ARG A 166 4.19 -4.33 -19.22
C ARG A 166 5.21 -4.74 -18.15
N ASN A 167 6.47 -4.85 -18.56
CA ASN A 167 7.59 -5.02 -17.65
C ASN A 167 8.14 -3.65 -17.28
N GLU A 168 8.31 -3.38 -15.98
CA GLU A 168 8.78 -2.08 -15.48
C GLU A 168 9.45 -2.27 -14.13
N CYS A 169 10.70 -1.85 -13.94
CA CYS A 169 11.31 -1.82 -12.61
C CYS A 169 10.81 -0.57 -11.87
N LEU A 170 10.12 -0.75 -10.73
CA LEU A 170 9.64 0.39 -9.92
C LEU A 170 10.75 0.92 -9.03
N TYR A 171 11.46 0.00 -8.38
CA TYR A 171 12.67 0.27 -7.62
C TYR A 171 13.46 -1.02 -7.45
N PRO A 172 14.80 -0.93 -7.41
CA PRO A 172 15.63 -2.12 -7.47
C PRO A 172 15.79 -2.81 -6.13
N SER A 173 16.21 -4.06 -6.20
CA SER A 173 16.65 -4.84 -5.06
C SER A 173 18.11 -4.52 -4.70
N LEU A 174 18.44 -4.66 -3.42
CA LEU A 174 19.79 -4.53 -2.90
C LEU A 174 20.31 -5.89 -2.42
N THR A 175 21.61 -6.10 -2.64
CA THR A 175 22.40 -7.24 -2.14
C THR A 175 23.70 -6.74 -1.53
N GLY A 176 24.43 -7.60 -0.80
CA GLY A 176 25.65 -7.20 -0.11
C GLY A 176 25.41 -6.92 1.38
N LYS A 177 25.95 -5.81 1.90
CA LYS A 177 25.85 -5.46 3.33
C LYS A 177 24.42 -5.15 3.78
N VAL A 178 23.64 -4.51 2.91
CA VAL A 178 22.19 -4.35 3.04
C VAL A 178 21.54 -5.24 2.00
N ARG A 179 20.53 -6.00 2.42
CA ARG A 179 19.72 -6.82 1.53
C ARG A 179 18.30 -6.29 1.55
N ALA A 180 17.78 -5.95 0.38
CA ALA A 180 16.41 -5.47 0.25
C ALA A 180 15.75 -6.01 -1.02
N THR A 181 14.50 -6.44 -0.92
CA THR A 181 13.73 -6.91 -2.09
C THR A 181 12.99 -5.74 -2.74
N GLY A 182 13.43 -5.34 -3.92
CA GLY A 182 12.80 -4.35 -4.77
C GLY A 182 11.49 -4.83 -5.41
N LEU A 183 10.89 -3.96 -6.23
CA LEU A 183 9.58 -4.18 -6.82
C LEU A 183 9.58 -3.86 -8.31
N SER A 184 8.92 -4.72 -9.08
CA SER A 184 8.79 -4.57 -10.53
C SER A 184 7.40 -4.99 -10.99
N LEU A 185 6.95 -4.46 -12.11
CA LEU A 185 5.82 -4.95 -12.88
C LEU A 185 6.32 -5.98 -13.89
N SER A 186 5.51 -7.02 -14.12
CA SER A 186 5.83 -8.09 -15.05
C SER A 186 4.61 -8.58 -15.82
N ASN A 187 4.77 -8.77 -17.13
CA ASN A 187 3.76 -9.42 -17.97
C ASN A 187 3.81 -10.95 -17.93
N ARG A 188 4.78 -11.51 -17.19
CA ARG A 188 4.97 -12.96 -17.04
C ARG A 188 4.30 -13.51 -15.79
N VAL A 189 4.03 -12.69 -14.79
CA VAL A 189 3.32 -13.09 -13.56
C VAL A 189 1.81 -13.08 -13.81
N ASP A 190 1.10 -14.08 -13.30
CA ASP A 190 -0.35 -14.18 -13.41
C ASP A 190 -1.06 -13.23 -12.45
N PHE A 191 -2.20 -12.70 -12.90
CA PHE A 191 -3.03 -11.84 -12.06
C PHE A 191 -3.55 -12.60 -10.84
N ASP A 192 -3.96 -11.85 -9.82
CA ASP A 192 -4.59 -12.43 -8.63
C ASP A 192 -5.72 -13.39 -9.04
N PRO A 193 -5.70 -14.66 -8.58
CA PRO A 193 -6.70 -15.66 -8.96
C PRO A 193 -8.15 -15.22 -8.68
N ARG A 194 -8.35 -14.35 -7.68
CA ARG A 194 -9.67 -13.80 -7.35
C ARG A 194 -10.24 -12.93 -8.47
N LEU A 195 -9.40 -12.37 -9.34
CA LEU A 195 -9.84 -11.58 -10.50
C LEU A 195 -10.35 -12.45 -11.66
N MET A 196 -10.01 -13.75 -11.70
CA MET A 196 -10.50 -14.71 -12.71
C MET A 196 -10.28 -14.26 -14.17
N VAL A 197 -9.16 -13.60 -14.43
CA VAL A 197 -8.82 -13.05 -15.76
C VAL A 197 -8.12 -14.10 -16.61
N LYS A 198 -8.67 -14.38 -17.80
CA LYS A 198 -8.14 -15.38 -18.72
C LYS A 198 -7.16 -14.81 -19.75
N THR A 199 -7.27 -13.52 -20.08
CA THR A 199 -6.45 -12.87 -21.11
C THR A 199 -5.75 -11.64 -20.52
N LYS A 200 -4.44 -11.51 -20.78
CA LYS A 200 -3.63 -10.35 -20.37
C LYS A 200 -3.65 -9.20 -21.38
N SER A 201 -4.35 -9.37 -22.50
CA SER A 201 -4.36 -8.41 -23.60
C SER A 201 -5.52 -7.40 -23.48
N GLY A 202 -5.31 -6.23 -24.09
CA GLY A 202 -6.32 -5.19 -24.19
C GLY A 202 -6.62 -4.50 -22.86
N GLU A 203 -7.71 -3.74 -22.88
CA GLU A 203 -8.08 -2.84 -21.78
C GLU A 203 -8.47 -3.58 -20.50
N LEU A 204 -9.13 -4.74 -20.62
CA LEU A 204 -9.49 -5.56 -19.46
C LEU A 204 -8.24 -6.13 -18.77
N GLY A 205 -7.25 -6.59 -19.55
CA GLY A 205 -5.96 -7.04 -19.00
C GLY A 205 -5.19 -5.90 -18.33
N PHE A 206 -5.24 -4.69 -18.89
CA PHE A 206 -4.65 -3.51 -18.26
C PHE A 206 -5.30 -3.19 -16.91
N LEU A 207 -6.64 -3.14 -16.85
CA LEU A 207 -7.35 -2.89 -15.59
C LEU A 207 -7.15 -4.01 -14.57
N ALA A 208 -7.02 -5.26 -15.01
CA ALA A 208 -6.64 -6.37 -14.13
C ALA A 208 -5.27 -6.15 -13.49
N GLY A 209 -4.32 -5.63 -14.26
CA GLY A 209 -3.02 -5.20 -13.76
C GLY A 209 -3.13 -4.07 -12.75
N VAL A 210 -3.90 -3.02 -13.04
CA VAL A 210 -4.11 -1.90 -12.11
C VAL A 210 -4.71 -2.39 -10.80
N VAL A 211 -5.75 -3.22 -10.85
CA VAL A 211 -6.39 -3.79 -9.66
C VAL A 211 -5.42 -4.70 -8.91
N SER A 212 -4.63 -5.51 -9.61
CA SER A 212 -3.61 -6.35 -8.96
C SER A 212 -2.54 -5.53 -8.22
N VAL A 213 -2.10 -4.42 -8.81
CA VAL A 213 -1.20 -3.47 -8.15
C VAL A 213 -1.88 -2.87 -6.92
N CYS A 214 -3.13 -2.41 -7.02
CA CYS A 214 -3.87 -1.89 -5.88
C CYS A 214 -3.98 -2.92 -4.73
N LEU A 215 -4.35 -4.16 -5.06
CA LEU A 215 -4.44 -5.27 -4.10
C LEU A 215 -3.11 -5.56 -3.42
N HIS A 216 -2.01 -5.53 -4.18
CA HIS A 216 -0.69 -5.75 -3.60
C HIS A 216 -0.28 -4.63 -2.65
N PHE A 217 -0.46 -3.37 -3.07
CA PHE A 217 -0.12 -2.21 -2.24
C PHE A 217 -0.95 -2.12 -0.96
N LEU A 218 -2.20 -2.60 -0.98
CA LEU A 218 -3.02 -2.71 0.23
C LEU A 218 -2.41 -3.62 1.31
N GLU A 219 -1.57 -4.58 0.92
CA GLU A 219 -0.90 -5.48 1.87
C GLU A 219 0.46 -4.95 2.34
N ILE A 220 1.15 -4.15 1.52
CA ILE A 220 2.56 -3.79 1.76
C ILE A 220 2.77 -2.32 2.16
N ASP A 221 1.80 -1.43 1.96
CA ASP A 221 1.96 0.00 2.21
C ASP A 221 0.94 0.51 3.24
N PRO A 222 1.36 0.68 4.50
CA PRO A 222 0.47 1.11 5.56
C PRO A 222 0.13 2.61 5.52
N SER A 223 0.75 3.39 4.62
CA SER A 223 0.36 4.79 4.43
C SER A 223 -0.90 4.94 3.57
N LEU A 224 -1.40 3.84 3.00
CA LEU A 224 -2.60 3.87 2.18
C LEU A 224 -3.85 4.09 3.01
N HIS A 225 -4.75 4.82 2.39
CA HIS A 225 -6.07 5.11 2.89
C HIS A 225 -7.09 4.82 1.81
N HIS A 226 -8.34 4.68 2.23
CA HIS A 226 -9.46 4.57 1.31
C HIS A 226 -10.49 5.64 1.60
N ALA A 227 -11.10 6.13 0.53
CA ALA A 227 -12.14 7.12 0.53
C ALA A 227 -13.41 6.60 -0.17
N LEU A 228 -13.56 5.29 -0.35
CA LEU A 228 -14.60 4.73 -1.23
C LEU A 228 -15.98 4.84 -0.56
N LYS A 229 -16.89 5.62 -1.17
CA LYS A 229 -18.21 5.95 -0.60
C LYS A 229 -19.04 4.73 -0.20
N SER A 230 -18.96 3.65 -0.98
CA SER A 230 -19.72 2.42 -0.71
C SER A 230 -19.19 1.61 0.46
N VAL A 231 -17.96 1.87 0.91
CA VAL A 231 -17.33 1.20 2.05
C VAL A 231 -17.43 2.08 3.29
N GLU A 232 -17.04 3.34 3.17
CA GLU A 232 -17.19 4.36 4.20
C GLU A 232 -17.76 5.61 3.53
N ARG A 233 -18.92 6.04 4.01
CA ARG A 233 -19.60 7.21 3.45
C ARG A 233 -18.92 8.49 3.89
N PHE A 234 -18.33 8.49 5.08
CA PHE A 234 -17.81 9.69 5.73
C PHE A 234 -16.32 9.58 5.99
N GLY A 235 -15.55 10.41 5.29
CA GLY A 235 -14.12 10.61 5.54
C GLY A 235 -13.22 9.63 4.79
N VAL A 236 -11.96 9.66 5.22
CA VAL A 236 -10.85 8.86 4.69
C VAL A 236 -10.36 7.95 5.81
N ARG A 237 -10.21 6.65 5.54
CA ARG A 237 -9.83 5.64 6.55
C ARG A 237 -8.52 4.98 6.19
N SER A 238 -7.67 4.75 7.17
CA SER A 238 -6.45 3.97 6.98
C SER A 238 -6.80 2.52 6.65
N VAL A 239 -6.09 1.93 5.69
CA VAL A 239 -6.22 0.51 5.34
C VAL A 239 -5.45 -0.41 6.29
N ASN A 240 -4.72 0.15 7.27
CA ASN A 240 -4.07 -0.65 8.32
C ASN A 240 -5.06 -1.35 9.24
N LEU A 241 -6.29 -0.85 9.28
CA LEU A 241 -7.37 -1.51 9.98
C LEU A 241 -7.88 -2.66 9.12
N GLU A 242 -7.62 -3.89 9.54
CA GLU A 242 -7.99 -5.11 8.81
C GLU A 242 -9.47 -5.15 8.34
N PRO A 243 -10.46 -4.69 9.13
CA PRO A 243 -11.84 -4.61 8.66
C PRO A 243 -12.03 -3.67 7.46
N GLU A 244 -11.30 -2.55 7.43
CA GLU A 244 -11.37 -1.56 6.34
C GLU A 244 -10.66 -2.06 5.08
N LYS A 245 -9.48 -2.68 5.26
CA LYS A 245 -8.74 -3.34 4.18
C LYS A 245 -9.60 -4.39 3.48
N SER A 246 -10.19 -5.31 4.25
CA SER A 246 -11.00 -6.40 3.74
C SER A 246 -12.24 -5.92 2.97
N LYS A 247 -12.93 -4.89 3.47
CA LYS A 247 -14.07 -4.28 2.76
C LYS A 247 -13.65 -3.68 1.42
N LEU A 248 -12.53 -2.95 1.39
CA LEU A 248 -12.05 -2.32 0.17
C LEU A 248 -11.58 -3.35 -0.87
N ILE A 249 -10.83 -4.36 -0.44
CA ILE A 249 -10.40 -5.48 -1.31
C ILE A 249 -11.64 -6.12 -1.95
N THR A 250 -12.67 -6.41 -1.16
CA THR A 250 -13.93 -6.99 -1.64
C THR A 250 -14.59 -6.08 -2.67
N ALA A 251 -14.73 -4.78 -2.36
CA ALA A 251 -15.34 -3.81 -3.27
C ALA A 251 -14.57 -3.65 -4.59
N LEU A 252 -13.23 -3.64 -4.56
CA LEU A 252 -12.40 -3.59 -5.75
C LEU A 252 -12.60 -4.82 -6.65
N ILE A 253 -12.54 -6.01 -6.06
CA ILE A 253 -12.72 -7.27 -6.80
C ILE A 253 -14.12 -7.37 -7.39
N GLU A 254 -15.16 -7.02 -6.63
CA GLU A 254 -16.55 -7.04 -7.11
C GLU A 254 -16.77 -6.05 -8.26
N ARG A 255 -16.24 -4.82 -8.16
CA ARG A 255 -16.33 -3.82 -9.23
C ARG A 255 -15.58 -4.27 -10.48
N PHE A 256 -14.40 -4.87 -10.32
CA PHE A 256 -13.65 -5.44 -11.43
C PHE A 256 -14.41 -6.59 -12.10
N ARG A 257 -14.99 -7.52 -11.32
CA ARG A 257 -15.81 -8.62 -11.86
C ARG A 257 -17.04 -8.12 -12.61
N ARG A 258 -17.68 -7.03 -12.16
CA ARG A 258 -18.76 -6.38 -12.91
C ARG A 258 -18.29 -5.82 -14.25
N VAL A 259 -17.09 -5.22 -14.31
CA VAL A 259 -16.47 -4.80 -15.58
C VAL A 259 -16.21 -5.99 -16.49
N GLN A 260 -15.68 -7.10 -15.95
CA GLN A 260 -15.46 -8.32 -16.73
C GLN A 260 -16.77 -8.91 -17.27
N ALA A 261 -17.81 -8.99 -16.45
CA ALA A 261 -19.11 -9.54 -16.83
C ALA A 261 -19.82 -8.71 -17.92
N THR A 262 -19.54 -7.41 -17.98
CA THR A 262 -20.13 -6.47 -18.95
C THR A 262 -19.25 -6.25 -20.18
N ALA A 263 -18.06 -6.87 -20.24
CA ALA A 263 -17.08 -6.64 -21.31
C ALA A 263 -17.49 -7.22 -22.66
N GLU A 264 -18.25 -8.32 -22.67
CA GLU A 264 -18.72 -9.01 -23.87
C GLU A 264 -20.26 -9.03 -23.90
N ASN A 265 -20.86 -8.44 -24.94
CA ASN A 265 -22.29 -8.56 -25.28
C ASN A 265 -23.32 -8.03 -24.27
N THR A 266 -22.96 -7.06 -23.44
CA THR A 266 -23.92 -6.35 -22.58
C THR A 266 -24.20 -4.94 -23.11
N ASP A 267 -25.38 -4.39 -22.79
CA ASP A 267 -25.74 -3.00 -23.06
C ASP A 267 -24.58 -2.02 -22.74
N PRO A 268 -24.13 -1.20 -23.72
CA PRO A 268 -23.01 -0.28 -23.55
C PRO A 268 -23.15 0.70 -22.38
N LEU A 269 -24.38 1.07 -22.01
CA LEU A 269 -24.63 1.93 -20.86
C LEU A 269 -24.34 1.20 -19.54
N THR A 270 -24.77 -0.05 -19.41
CA THR A 270 -24.46 -0.91 -18.26
C THR A 270 -22.94 -1.13 -18.14
N ALA A 271 -22.25 -1.36 -19.26
CA ALA A 271 -20.79 -1.45 -19.28
C ALA A 271 -20.13 -0.14 -18.81
N LEU A 272 -20.57 1.02 -19.33
CA LEU A 272 -20.05 2.32 -18.92
C LEU A 272 -20.22 2.58 -17.42
N ARG A 273 -21.38 2.25 -16.85
CA ARG A 273 -21.63 2.40 -15.40
C ARG A 273 -20.71 1.50 -14.57
N ALA A 274 -20.50 0.26 -14.98
CA ALA A 274 -19.54 -0.64 -14.33
C ALA A 274 -18.11 -0.07 -14.37
N ARG A 275 -17.74 0.60 -15.46
CA ARG A 275 -16.45 1.27 -15.61
C ARG A 275 -16.29 2.50 -14.72
N LEU A 276 -17.31 3.34 -14.64
CA LEU A 276 -17.35 4.47 -13.70
C LEU A 276 -17.21 3.99 -12.24
N ASP A 277 -17.89 2.90 -11.92
CA ASP A 277 -17.82 2.27 -10.60
C ASP A 277 -16.41 1.77 -10.24
N LEU A 278 -15.73 1.12 -11.19
CA LEU A 278 -14.35 0.67 -10.98
C LEU A 278 -13.37 1.84 -10.92
N ASP A 279 -13.54 2.87 -11.77
CA ASP A 279 -12.74 4.09 -11.73
C ASP A 279 -12.80 4.75 -10.34
N GLU A 280 -14.01 4.91 -9.77
CA GLU A 280 -14.16 5.46 -8.43
C GLU A 280 -13.42 4.63 -7.39
N ALA A 281 -13.47 3.29 -7.46
CA ALA A 281 -12.79 2.44 -6.50
C ALA A 281 -11.26 2.51 -6.60
N ILE A 282 -10.70 2.55 -7.81
CA ILE A 282 -9.25 2.70 -8.02
C ILE A 282 -8.78 4.07 -7.49
N HIS A 283 -9.52 5.14 -7.78
CA HIS A 283 -9.16 6.50 -7.35
C HIS A 283 -9.51 6.80 -5.90
N SER A 284 -10.33 5.96 -5.27
CA SER A 284 -10.59 6.02 -3.84
C SER A 284 -9.48 5.41 -3.00
N LEU A 285 -8.51 4.71 -3.61
CA LEU A 285 -7.28 4.31 -2.95
C LEU A 285 -6.28 5.46 -3.01
N VAL A 286 -6.03 6.10 -1.86
CA VAL A 286 -5.32 7.39 -1.77
C VAL A 286 -4.25 7.38 -0.68
N TYR A 287 -3.26 8.25 -0.84
CA TYR A 287 -2.32 8.61 0.23
C TYR A 287 -2.76 9.90 0.91
N LEU A 288 -2.27 10.12 2.12
CA LEU A 288 -2.40 11.38 2.85
C LEU A 288 -1.02 11.82 3.36
N PRO A 289 -0.45 12.95 2.89
CA PRO A 289 -0.88 13.78 1.75
C PRO A 289 -1.13 13.00 0.46
N THR A 290 -2.04 13.50 -0.40
CA THR A 290 -2.34 12.89 -1.70
C THR A 290 -1.12 12.90 -2.60
N CYS A 291 -0.91 11.81 -3.34
CA CYS A 291 0.18 11.73 -4.30
C CYS A 291 0.07 12.81 -5.39
N ASP A 292 1.22 13.24 -5.90
CA ASP A 292 1.28 14.15 -7.03
C ASP A 292 0.75 13.48 -8.32
N ARG A 293 0.04 14.23 -9.16
CA ARG A 293 -0.53 13.71 -10.41
C ARG A 293 0.51 13.22 -11.41
N TYR A 294 1.74 13.71 -11.31
CA TYR A 294 2.89 13.33 -12.13
C TYR A 294 3.81 12.33 -11.42
N SER A 295 3.42 11.83 -10.25
CA SER A 295 4.06 10.69 -9.63
C SER A 295 3.77 9.40 -10.39
N TRP A 296 4.52 8.35 -10.11
CA TRP A 296 4.25 7.03 -10.66
C TRP A 296 2.82 6.55 -10.34
N TRP A 297 2.41 6.67 -9.08
CA TRP A 297 1.06 6.31 -8.63
C TRP A 297 -0.02 7.17 -9.31
N GLY A 298 0.19 8.49 -9.38
CA GLY A 298 -0.74 9.42 -10.04
C GLY A 298 -0.91 9.12 -11.53
N LYS A 299 0.18 8.76 -12.22
CA LYS A 299 0.12 8.34 -13.63
C LYS A 299 -0.59 7.01 -13.82
N LEU A 300 -0.36 6.02 -12.95
CA LEU A 300 -1.09 4.74 -13.00
C LEU A 300 -2.59 4.95 -12.89
N GLN A 301 -3.03 5.79 -11.94
CA GLN A 301 -4.44 6.17 -11.78
C GLN A 301 -4.97 6.91 -13.01
N LEU A 302 -4.20 7.87 -13.55
CA LEU A 302 -4.58 8.60 -14.76
C LEU A 302 -4.70 7.68 -15.99
N GLU A 303 -3.80 6.72 -16.16
CA GLU A 303 -3.87 5.71 -17.21
C GLU A 303 -5.11 4.83 -17.04
N ALA A 304 -5.43 4.41 -15.81
CA ALA A 304 -6.69 3.72 -15.49
C ALA A 304 -7.92 4.55 -15.89
N ARG A 305 -7.94 5.84 -15.55
CA ARG A 305 -9.05 6.74 -15.90
C ARG A 305 -9.22 6.94 -17.41
N ARG A 306 -8.13 7.05 -18.17
CA ARG A 306 -8.18 7.18 -19.64
C ARG A 306 -8.88 6.02 -20.31
N THR A 307 -8.90 4.85 -19.69
CA THR A 307 -9.67 3.71 -20.22
C THR A 307 -11.18 3.96 -20.25
N LEU A 308 -11.70 4.96 -19.53
CA LEU A 308 -13.10 5.38 -19.63
C LEU A 308 -13.44 5.92 -21.03
N ASP A 309 -12.48 6.51 -21.74
CA ASP A 309 -12.72 7.14 -23.04
C ASP A 309 -13.28 6.13 -24.05
N SER A 310 -12.77 4.88 -24.05
CA SER A 310 -13.27 3.82 -24.93
C SER A 310 -14.68 3.36 -24.56
N ALA A 311 -15.02 3.35 -23.27
CA ALA A 311 -16.35 2.98 -22.78
C ALA A 311 -17.38 4.08 -23.10
N VAL A 312 -16.99 5.35 -22.98
CA VAL A 312 -17.78 6.50 -23.39
C VAL A 312 -18.04 6.45 -24.88
N GLU A 313 -17.00 6.20 -25.68
CA GLU A 313 -17.13 6.17 -27.13
C GLU A 313 -18.08 5.04 -27.59
N ARG A 314 -17.96 3.85 -27.00
CA ARG A 314 -18.91 2.75 -27.26
C ARG A 314 -20.35 3.10 -26.90
N ALA A 315 -20.57 3.80 -25.77
CA ALA A 315 -21.90 4.24 -25.39
C ALA A 315 -22.45 5.31 -26.37
N ARG A 316 -21.63 6.25 -26.82
CA ARG A 316 -22.01 7.25 -27.82
C ARG A 316 -22.36 6.63 -29.16
N GLN A 317 -21.58 5.66 -29.61
CA GLN A 317 -21.84 4.91 -30.85
C GLN A 317 -23.16 4.12 -30.79
N ALA A 318 -23.57 3.70 -29.59
CA ALA A 318 -24.88 3.07 -29.35
C ALA A 318 -26.05 4.09 -29.24
N GLY A 319 -25.80 5.38 -29.45
CA GLY A 319 -26.82 6.43 -29.46
C GLY A 319 -27.04 7.16 -28.14
N TYR A 320 -26.26 6.86 -27.09
CA TYR A 320 -26.38 7.53 -25.79
C TYR A 320 -25.67 8.89 -25.78
N GLN A 321 -26.27 9.88 -25.13
CA GLN A 321 -25.62 11.18 -24.92
C GLN A 321 -24.78 11.13 -23.65
N VAL A 322 -23.47 10.98 -23.79
CA VAL A 322 -22.55 10.83 -22.66
C VAL A 322 -21.57 11.99 -22.57
N GLN A 323 -21.51 12.63 -21.40
CA GLN A 323 -20.49 13.61 -21.02
C GLN A 323 -19.77 13.12 -19.76
N ILE A 324 -18.44 13.08 -19.77
CA ILE A 324 -17.62 12.81 -18.59
C ILE A 324 -16.66 13.97 -18.38
N ARG A 325 -16.43 14.35 -17.11
CA ARG A 325 -15.48 15.40 -16.73
C ARG A 325 -14.73 15.01 -15.45
N PRO A 326 -13.41 14.80 -15.51
CA PRO A 326 -12.56 14.81 -14.32
C PRO A 326 -12.61 16.18 -13.65
N LEU A 327 -12.66 16.21 -12.32
CA LEU A 327 -12.79 17.44 -11.53
C LEU A 327 -11.44 17.85 -10.95
N TRP A 328 -10.93 19.01 -11.34
CA TRP A 328 -9.62 19.54 -10.95
C TRP A 328 -9.65 21.07 -10.90
N GLY A 329 -8.66 21.67 -10.22
CA GLY A 329 -8.55 23.11 -10.03
C GLY A 329 -9.16 23.56 -8.70
N THR A 330 -9.61 24.81 -8.63
CA THR A 330 -10.25 25.38 -7.45
C THR A 330 -11.53 24.61 -7.10
N TYR A 331 -11.75 24.32 -5.82
CA TYR A 331 -12.99 23.71 -5.35
C TYR A 331 -14.22 24.56 -5.72
N ALA A 332 -14.08 25.89 -5.63
CA ALA A 332 -15.11 26.85 -6.01
C ALA A 332 -15.54 26.78 -7.49
N ASP A 333 -14.69 26.24 -8.38
CA ASP A 333 -15.03 26.11 -9.81
C ASP A 333 -15.78 24.79 -10.09
N ILE A 334 -15.64 23.80 -9.20
CA ILE A 334 -16.12 22.43 -9.45
C ILE A 334 -17.23 21.97 -8.51
N PHE A 335 -17.51 22.67 -7.39
CA PHE A 335 -18.48 22.23 -6.37
C PHE A 335 -19.90 21.97 -6.91
N ASN A 336 -20.30 22.64 -8.00
CA ASN A 336 -21.60 22.41 -8.67
C ASN A 336 -21.65 21.09 -9.46
N TRP A 337 -20.50 20.46 -9.71
CA TRP A 337 -20.35 19.23 -10.48
C TRP A 337 -20.03 18.03 -9.59
N SER A 338 -19.86 18.25 -8.28
CA SER A 338 -19.50 17.23 -7.30
C SER A 338 -20.52 17.10 -6.17
N LYS A 339 -20.48 15.95 -5.49
CA LYS A 339 -21.30 15.66 -4.30
C LYS A 339 -20.60 14.63 -3.41
N ASP A 340 -20.85 14.73 -2.10
CA ASP A 340 -20.24 13.89 -1.08
C ASP A 340 -18.70 14.03 -1.04
N ASP A 341 -18.21 15.23 -1.32
CA ASP A 341 -16.79 15.59 -1.29
C ASP A 341 -16.21 15.47 0.12
N LEU A 342 -14.91 15.19 0.20
CA LEU A 342 -14.21 15.07 1.46
C LEU A 342 -13.16 16.17 1.58
N GLN A 343 -13.24 16.89 2.68
CA GLN A 343 -12.24 17.87 3.06
C GLN A 343 -11.02 17.17 3.67
N LEU A 344 -9.84 17.64 3.29
CA LEU A 344 -8.56 17.28 3.90
C LEU A 344 -7.98 18.48 4.64
N ASP A 345 -7.37 18.19 5.79
CA ASP A 345 -6.62 19.19 6.56
C ASP A 345 -5.11 19.14 6.26
N ILE A 346 -4.67 18.15 5.48
CA ILE A 346 -3.27 17.86 5.14
C ILE A 346 -3.06 17.67 3.65
N GLY A 347 -1.90 18.11 3.15
CA GLY A 347 -1.50 17.96 1.74
C GLY A 347 -2.29 18.83 0.75
N GLY A 348 -1.74 19.03 -0.45
CA GLY A 348 -2.39 19.78 -1.52
C GLY A 348 -2.42 21.31 -1.32
N VAL A 349 -2.92 22.03 -2.33
CA VAL A 349 -3.02 23.49 -2.31
C VAL A 349 -4.36 23.90 -1.69
N ARG A 350 -4.33 24.92 -0.82
CA ARG A 350 -5.52 25.43 -0.11
C ARG A 350 -6.54 25.97 -1.12
N GLY A 351 -7.79 25.55 -0.96
CA GLY A 351 -8.89 25.87 -1.87
C GLY A 351 -8.94 25.01 -3.14
N GLU A 352 -8.00 24.08 -3.35
CA GLU A 352 -7.92 23.26 -4.56
C GLU A 352 -8.34 21.81 -4.32
N VAL A 353 -8.74 21.16 -5.41
CA VAL A 353 -8.96 19.72 -5.47
C VAL A 353 -7.61 18.99 -5.44
N SER A 354 -7.41 18.19 -4.39
CA SER A 354 -6.24 17.34 -4.21
C SER A 354 -6.35 16.04 -5.01
N ALA A 355 -7.55 15.46 -5.12
CA ALA A 355 -7.79 14.26 -5.91
C ALA A 355 -9.22 14.17 -6.45
N CYS A 356 -9.37 13.80 -7.72
CA CYS A 356 -10.67 13.43 -8.30
C CYS A 356 -10.96 11.95 -8.01
N LEU A 357 -11.85 11.66 -7.05
CA LEU A 357 -12.26 10.30 -6.68
C LEU A 357 -13.23 9.73 -7.71
N ARG A 358 -14.30 10.47 -8.03
CA ARG A 358 -15.27 10.12 -9.05
C ARG A 358 -15.38 11.24 -10.07
N VAL A 359 -15.29 10.91 -11.35
CA VAL A 359 -15.55 11.85 -12.44
C VAL A 359 -17.02 12.27 -12.44
N TYR A 360 -17.31 13.52 -12.80
CA TYR A 360 -18.68 13.88 -13.16
C TYR A 360 -19.08 13.14 -14.42
N ALA A 361 -20.28 12.57 -14.46
CA ALA A 361 -20.85 12.00 -15.67
C ALA A 361 -22.32 12.43 -15.85
N LYS A 362 -22.68 12.76 -17.09
CA LYS A 362 -24.07 12.94 -17.51
C LYS A 362 -24.35 11.96 -18.63
N ILE A 363 -25.37 11.13 -18.45
CA ILE A 363 -25.78 10.12 -19.42
C ILE A 363 -27.26 10.34 -19.73
N ASN A 364 -27.54 10.79 -20.94
CA ASN A 364 -28.84 11.35 -21.31
C ASN A 364 -29.25 12.45 -20.29
N ASP A 365 -30.37 12.29 -19.61
CA ASP A 365 -30.86 13.22 -18.58
C ASP A 365 -30.41 12.85 -17.16
N GLU A 366 -29.75 11.70 -16.98
CA GLU A 366 -29.25 11.28 -15.67
C GLU A 366 -27.90 11.92 -15.37
N VAL A 367 -27.79 12.52 -14.18
CA VAL A 367 -26.56 13.12 -13.67
C VAL A 367 -25.98 12.26 -12.56
N LEU A 368 -24.73 11.84 -12.75
CA LEU A 368 -23.88 11.21 -11.76
C LEU A 368 -22.85 12.27 -11.31
N PRO A 369 -23.08 12.94 -10.16
CA PRO A 369 -22.17 13.98 -9.69
C PRO A 369 -20.79 13.39 -9.41
N GLY A 370 -19.73 14.12 -9.70
CA GLY A 370 -18.38 13.72 -9.33
C GLY A 370 -18.16 13.73 -7.82
N ARG A 371 -16.96 13.39 -7.39
CA ARG A 371 -16.57 13.40 -5.97
C ARG A 371 -15.09 13.67 -5.85
N VAL A 372 -14.70 14.55 -4.94
CA VAL A 372 -13.30 14.98 -4.80
C VAL A 372 -12.80 14.92 -3.36
N LEU A 373 -11.47 14.81 -3.22
CA LEU A 373 -10.74 15.28 -2.04
C LEU A 373 -10.29 16.71 -2.31
N PHE A 374 -10.49 17.63 -1.36
CA PHE A 374 -10.06 19.01 -1.50
C PHE A 374 -9.50 19.54 -0.19
N ARG A 375 -8.62 20.54 -0.26
CA ARG A 375 -8.11 21.25 0.93
C ARG A 375 -8.92 22.52 1.12
N SER A 376 -9.62 22.69 2.23
CA SER A 376 -10.50 23.86 2.44
C SER A 376 -9.77 25.15 2.81
N SER A 377 -8.65 25.06 3.54
CA SER A 377 -8.11 26.19 4.29
C SER A 377 -6.60 26.30 4.31
#